data_AF-A0A0G0TUH4-F1
#
_entry.id   AF-A0A0G0TUH4-F1
#
_cell.length_a   1.000
_cell.length_b   1.000
_cell.length_c   1.000
_cell.angle_alpha   90.00
_cell.angle_beta   90.00
_cell.angle_gamma   90.00
#
_symmetry.space_group_name_H-M   'P 1'
#
loop_
_entity.id
_entity.type
_entity.pdbx_description
1 polymer ?
#
loop_
_entity_poly.entity_id
_entity_poly.type
_entity_poly.pdbx_seq_one_letter_code
_entity_poly.pdbx_strand_id
1 'polypeptide(L)' 'MIILSLKTYKEATGDNAIALLSCVKKVSEESGVKIIPAAQPTDIYRIKKELGIEVWAQCMDPIEPGKHMGWLS' A
#
# COMPACT_ATOMS: atom_id res chain seq x y z
N MET A 1 5.92 9.85 -11.93
CA MET A 1 5.26 8.87 -11.04
C MET A 1 6.28 8.38 -10.03
N ILE A 2 5.91 8.27 -8.75
CA ILE A 2 6.77 7.85 -7.65
C ILE A 2 6.17 6.59 -7.02
N ILE A 3 7.00 5.58 -6.74
CA ILE A 3 6.61 4.41 -5.95
C ILE A 3 7.18 4.56 -4.53
N LEU A 4 6.31 4.56 -3.53
CA LEU A 4 6.69 4.66 -2.12
C LEU A 4 6.63 3.28 -1.46
N SER A 5 7.78 2.64 -1.26
CA SER A 5 7.83 1.36 -0.56
C SER A 5 7.71 1.54 0.95
N LEU A 6 6.65 0.99 1.54
CA LEU A 6 6.41 1.07 3.00
C LEU A 6 7.22 0.04 3.79
N LYS A 7 7.70 -1.00 3.12
CA LYS A 7 8.44 -2.13 3.71
C LYS A 7 7.65 -2.75 4.87
N THR A 8 8.23 -2.76 6.06
CA THR A 8 7.63 -3.33 7.29
C THR A 8 7.94 -2.43 8.48
N TYR A 9 8.12 -1.13 8.22
CA TYR A 9 8.42 -0.14 9.24
C TYR A 9 7.17 0.14 10.08
N LYS A 10 7.33 0.24 11.41
CA LYS A 10 6.20 0.52 12.32
C LYS A 10 5.53 1.85 12.00
N GLU A 11 6.30 2.79 11.48
CA GLU A 11 5.91 4.13 11.02
C GLU A 11 5.05 4.08 9.75
N ALA A 12 4.96 2.93 9.08
CA ALA A 12 4.25 2.73 7.83
C ALA A 12 3.34 1.48 7.85
N THR A 13 2.89 1.06 9.04
CA THR A 13 1.97 -0.06 9.25
C THR A 13 0.69 0.40 9.96
N GLY A 14 -0.47 -0.14 9.59
CA GLY A 14 -1.75 0.12 10.27
C GLY A 14 -2.13 1.61 10.30
N ASP A 15 -2.44 2.14 11.49
CA ASP A 15 -2.85 3.55 11.65
C ASP A 15 -1.78 4.53 11.17
N ASN A 16 -0.50 4.19 11.38
CA ASN A 16 0.61 5.03 10.93
C ASN A 16 0.69 5.07 9.40
N ALA A 17 0.39 3.96 8.71
CA ALA A 17 0.29 3.94 7.26
C ALA A 17 -0.80 4.88 6.75
N ILE A 18 -1.97 4.88 7.40
CA ILE A 18 -3.08 5.77 7.05
C ILE A 18 -2.71 7.24 7.28
N ALA A 19 -2.09 7.56 8.42
CA ALA A 19 -1.64 8.92 8.71
C ALA A 19 -0.60 9.41 7.69
N LEU A 20 0.42 8.59 7.40
CA LEU A 20 1.45 8.90 6.41
C LEU A 20 0.84 9.11 5.01
N LEU A 21 0.02 8.17 4.55
CA LEU A 21 -0.54 8.21 3.21
C LEU A 21 -1.61 9.28 3.02
N SER A 22 -2.25 9.74 4.10
CA SER A 22 -3.12 10.93 4.07
C SER A 22 -2.32 12.18 3.68
N CYS A 23 -1.10 12.34 4.19
CA CYS A 23 -0.20 13.42 3.79
C CYS A 23 0.28 13.26 2.36
N VAL A 24 0.68 12.03 1.98
CA VAL A 24 1.14 11.73 0.60
C VAL A 24 0.04 12.00 -0.43
N LYS A 25 -1.24 11.67 -0.11
CA LYS A 25 -2.39 11.96 -0.97
C LYS A 25 -2.50 13.45 -1.29
N LYS A 26 -2.44 14.32 -0.25
CA LYS A 26 -2.48 15.78 -0.42
C LYS A 26 -1.35 16.28 -1.31
N VAL A 27 -0.12 15.82 -1.06
CA VAL A 27 1.04 16.18 -1.89
C VAL A 27 0.87 15.73 -3.33
N SER A 28 0.32 14.53 -3.56
CA SER A 28 0.07 14.01 -4.91
C SER A 28 -0.96 14.86 -5.66
N GLU A 29 -2.03 15.29 -4.97
CA GLU A 29 -3.07 16.16 -5.51
C GLU A 29 -2.55 17.57 -5.82
N GLU A 30 -1.79 18.18 -4.91
CA GLU A 30 -1.25 19.53 -5.05
C GLU A 30 -0.15 19.62 -6.12
N SER A 31 0.74 18.63 -6.17
CA SER A 31 1.86 18.62 -7.13
C SER A 31 1.49 18.08 -8.51
N GLY A 32 0.35 17.39 -8.63
CA GLY A 32 -0.01 16.63 -9.83
C GLY A 32 0.87 15.40 -10.09
N VAL A 33 1.87 15.12 -9.24
CA VAL A 33 2.72 13.94 -9.38
C VAL A 33 2.02 12.73 -8.75
N LYS A 34 1.73 11.71 -9.57
CA LYS A 34 1.17 10.44 -9.08
C LYS A 34 2.16 9.72 -8.15
N ILE A 35 1.74 9.45 -6.91
CA ILE A 35 2.49 8.67 -5.91
C ILE A 35 1.70 7.42 -5.54
N ILE A 36 2.32 6.24 -5.69
CA ILE A 36 1.68 4.94 -5.42
C ILE A 36 2.44 4.24 -4.28
N PRO A 37 1.81 3.98 -3.14
CA PRO A 37 2.42 3.17 -2.09
C PRO A 37 2.42 1.69 -2.44
N ALA A 38 3.56 1.04 -2.20
CA ALA A 38 3.67 -0.42 -2.14
C ALA A 38 3.60 -0.84 -0.66
N ALA A 39 2.46 -1.42 -0.28
CA ALA A 39 2.08 -1.66 1.10
C ALA A 39 2.10 -3.15 1.48
N GLN A 40 2.14 -3.41 2.80
CA GLN A 40 2.06 -4.77 3.34
C GLN A 40 0.69 -5.35 2.99
N PRO A 41 0.58 -6.64 2.65
CA PRO A 41 -0.68 -7.26 2.23
C PRO A 41 -1.85 -6.99 3.20
N THR A 42 -1.56 -6.97 4.50
CA THR A 42 -2.53 -6.73 5.58
C THR A 42 -3.12 -5.32 5.57
N ASP A 43 -2.43 -4.33 5.01
CA ASP A 43 -2.86 -2.93 4.98
C ASP A 43 -3.51 -2.51 3.65
N ILE A 44 -3.34 -3.29 2.57
CA ILE A 44 -3.79 -2.91 1.21
C ILE A 44 -5.28 -2.55 1.19
N TYR A 45 -6.13 -3.45 1.69
CA TYR A 45 -7.58 -3.24 1.68
C TYR A 45 -7.96 -2.00 2.50
N ARG A 46 -7.34 -1.82 3.65
CA ARG A 46 -7.60 -0.70 4.56
C ARG A 46 -7.23 0.64 3.92
N ILE A 47 -6.02 0.73 3.36
CA ILE A 47 -5.54 1.92 2.64
C ILE A 47 -6.49 2.29 1.50
N LYS A 48 -6.88 1.30 0.68
CA LYS A 48 -7.79 1.53 -0.44
C LYS A 48 -9.15 2.05 0.04
N LYS A 49 -9.70 1.45 1.09
CA LYS A 49 -11.01 1.78 1.66
C LYS A 49 -11.03 3.16 2.29
N GLU A 50 -10.04 3.51 3.10
CA GLU A 50 -10.03 4.76 3.87
C GLU A 50 -9.58 5.98 3.04
N LEU A 51 -8.63 5.80 2.12
CA LEU A 51 -8.02 6.92 1.38
C LEU A 51 -8.49 7.03 -0.07
N GLY A 52 -9.02 5.94 -0.65
CA GLY A 52 -9.46 5.89 -2.05
C GLY A 52 -8.33 5.85 -3.09
N ILE A 53 -7.07 5.93 -2.66
CA ILE A 53 -5.89 6.00 -3.54
C ILE A 53 -5.60 4.66 -4.23
N GLU A 54 -4.79 4.69 -5.28
CA GLU A 54 -4.17 3.48 -5.82
C GLU A 54 -3.11 2.97 -4.84
N VAL A 55 -3.07 1.66 -4.59
CA VAL A 55 -2.12 1.00 -3.69
C VAL A 55 -1.72 -0.33 -4.30
N TRP A 56 -0.43 -0.65 -4.24
CA TRP A 56 0.11 -1.89 -4.77
C TRP A 56 0.55 -2.82 -3.64
N ALA A 57 0.53 -4.13 -3.90
CA ALA A 57 1.15 -5.10 -3.02
C ALA A 57 2.68 -5.01 -3.13
N GLN A 58 3.38 -5.26 -2.02
CA GLN A 58 4.84 -5.37 -2.04
C GLN A 58 5.36 -6.63 -2.72
N CYS A 59 4.58 -7.71 -2.73
CA CYS A 59 4.94 -9.00 -3.29
C CYS A 59 3.67 -9.73 -3.74
N MET A 60 3.82 -10.58 -4.77
CA MET A 60 2.83 -11.54 -5.23
C MET A 60 3.60 -12.80 -5.60
N ASP A 61 3.12 -13.96 -5.17
CA ASP A 61 3.78 -15.22 -5.49
C ASP A 61 3.19 -15.80 -6.80
N PRO A 62 4.01 -16.45 -7.65
CA PRO A 62 3.55 -17.03 -8.91
C PRO A 62 2.84 -18.37 -8.66
N ILE A 63 1.69 -18.31 -7.99
CA ILE A 63 0.87 -19.46 -7.61
C ILE A 63 -0.55 -19.31 -8.14
N GLU A 64 -1.21 -20.44 -8.36
CA GLU A 64 -2.65 -20.48 -8.64
C GLU A 64 -3.46 -20.59 -7.34
N PRO A 65 -4.74 -20.18 -7.32
CA PRO A 65 -5.60 -20.35 -6.15
C PRO A 65 -5.66 -21.82 -5.71
N GLY A 66 -5.23 -22.09 -4.47
CA GLY A 66 -5.09 -23.48 -4.01
C GLY A 66 -4.53 -23.62 -2.59
N LYS A 67 -3.88 -24.75 -2.33
CA LYS A 67 -3.39 -25.16 -1.00
C LYS A 67 -2.02 -24.54 -0.67
N HIS A 68 -1.91 -23.21 -0.73
CA HIS A 68 -0.67 -22.44 -0.53
C HIS A 68 -0.69 -21.62 0.77
N MET A 69 -0.77 -22.31 1.91
CA MET A 69 -0.84 -21.64 3.23
C MET A 69 0.37 -20.70 3.44
N GLY A 70 0.09 -19.42 3.68
CA GLY A 70 1.09 -18.38 3.94
C GLY A 70 1.64 -17.66 2.70
N TRP A 71 1.20 -18.03 1.50
CA TRP A 71 1.58 -17.39 0.24
C TRP A 71 0.57 -16.32 -0.16
N LEU A 72 0.97 -15.40 -1.03
CA LEU A 72 0.16 -14.30 -1.54
C LEU A 72 -0.31 -14.60 -2.97
N SER A 73 -1.62 -14.67 -3.17
CA SER A 73 -2.32 -14.91 -4.45
C SER A 73 -3.31 -13.80 -4.77
#